data_AF-F0WDF7-F1
#
_entry.id   AF-F0WDF7-F1
#
_cell.length_a   1.000
_cell.length_b   1.000
_cell.length_c   1.000
_cell.angle_alpha   90.00
_cell.angle_beta   90.00
_cell.angle_gamma   90.00
#
_symmetry.space_group_name_H-M   'P 1'
#
loop_
_entity.id
_entity.type
_entity.pdbx_description
1 polymer ?
#
loop_
_entity_poly.entity_id
_entity_poly.type
_entity_poly.pdbx_seq_one_letter_code
_entity_poly.pdbx_strand_id
1 'polypeptide(L)'
;MSAFYSDLPGRKFDSRRKLIYKWWKEAAAIQFFCQTPRLAQKKKQRDLGTSTILSASCEQQLVVWVNDLGAEGIPISSTMLQLQALEIGEKNGIGNFHATPSW
;
A
#
# COMPACT_ATOMS: atom_id res chain seq x y z
N MET A 1 -11.46 -20.22 -22.63
CA MET A 1 -10.93 -19.88 -21.29
C MET A 1 -11.29 -20.89 -20.19
N SER A 2 -11.95 -22.02 -20.49
CA SER A 2 -12.22 -23.11 -19.53
C SER A 2 -11.02 -24.04 -19.28
N ALA A 3 -9.93 -23.89 -20.04
CA ALA A 3 -8.73 -24.73 -19.93
C ALA A 3 -7.90 -24.44 -18.66
N PHE A 4 -8.07 -23.28 -18.03
CA PHE A 4 -7.36 -22.91 -16.82
C PHE A 4 -8.33 -22.94 -15.64
N TYR A 5 -8.00 -23.70 -14.58
CA TYR A 5 -8.82 -23.87 -13.37
C TYR A 5 -10.18 -24.56 -13.58
N SER A 6 -10.21 -25.66 -14.34
CA SER A 6 -11.42 -26.44 -14.60
C SER A 6 -12.03 -27.09 -13.35
N ASP A 7 -11.24 -27.24 -12.28
CA ASP A 7 -11.59 -27.83 -11.00
C ASP A 7 -12.15 -26.82 -9.98
N LEU A 8 -12.08 -25.52 -10.26
CA LEU A 8 -12.53 -24.49 -9.33
C LEU A 8 -14.05 -24.30 -9.35
N PRO A 9 -14.71 -24.24 -8.18
CA PRO A 9 -16.10 -23.78 -8.07
C PRO A 9 -16.28 -22.40 -8.70
N GLY A 10 -17.43 -22.13 -9.31
CA GLY A 10 -17.69 -20.92 -10.11
C GLY A 10 -17.25 -19.59 -9.44
N ARG A 11 -17.53 -19.39 -8.15
CA ARG A 11 -17.10 -18.18 -7.42
C ARG A 11 -15.57 -18.05 -7.33
N LYS A 12 -14.86 -19.17 -7.07
CA LYS A 12 -13.39 -19.18 -6.99
C LYS A 12 -12.77 -18.99 -8.37
N PHE A 13 -13.36 -19.61 -9.41
CA PHE A 13 -13.00 -19.38 -10.80
C PHE A 13 -13.13 -17.90 -11.18
N ASP A 14 -14.27 -17.28 -10.90
CA ASP A 14 -14.51 -15.86 -11.21
C ASP A 14 -13.54 -14.93 -10.51
N SER A 15 -13.21 -15.23 -9.25
CA SER A 15 -12.23 -14.45 -8.47
C SER A 15 -10.84 -14.53 -9.12
N ARG A 16 -10.39 -15.73 -9.52
CA ARG A 16 -9.11 -15.93 -10.23
C ARG A 16 -9.12 -15.28 -11.60
N ARG A 17 -10.21 -15.42 -12.35
CA ARG A 17 -10.40 -14.78 -13.66
C ARG A 17 -10.25 -13.26 -13.54
N LYS A 18 -10.96 -12.62 -12.60
CA LYS A 18 -10.85 -11.18 -12.34
C LYS A 18 -9.42 -10.76 -11.97
N LEU A 19 -8.73 -11.54 -11.14
CA LEU A 19 -7.35 -11.26 -10.76
C LEU A 19 -6.39 -11.31 -11.95
N ILE A 20 -6.50 -12.33 -12.80
CA ILE A 20 -5.67 -12.47 -14.01
C ILE A 20 -5.94 -11.31 -14.97
N TYR A 21 -7.21 -10.96 -15.19
CA TYR A 21 -7.56 -9.80 -16.01
C TYR A 21 -7.00 -8.49 -15.45
N LYS A 22 -7.00 -8.31 -14.12
CA LYS A 22 -6.38 -7.16 -13.47
C LYS A 22 -4.88 -7.12 -13.73
N TRP A 23 -4.17 -8.23 -13.50
CA TRP A 23 -2.73 -8.32 -13.78
C TRP A 23 -2.39 -8.07 -15.24
N TRP A 24 -3.24 -8.54 -16.15
CA TRP A 24 -3.07 -8.28 -17.58
C TRP A 24 -3.20 -6.79 -17.91
N LYS A 25 -4.21 -6.10 -17.35
CA LYS A 25 -4.36 -4.64 -17.53
C LYS A 25 -3.21 -3.85 -16.91
N GLU A 26 -2.67 -4.31 -15.78
CA GLU A 26 -1.62 -3.62 -15.01
C GLU A 26 -0.21 -4.13 -15.35
N ALA A 27 -0.05 -4.98 -16.38
CA ALA A 27 1.19 -5.70 -16.64
C ALA A 27 2.42 -4.78 -16.81
N ALA A 28 2.26 -3.65 -17.52
CA ALA A 28 3.33 -2.68 -17.71
C ALA A 28 3.79 -2.05 -16.38
N ALA A 29 2.85 -1.70 -15.49
CA ALA A 29 3.18 -1.15 -14.18
C ALA A 29 3.87 -2.19 -13.29
N ILE A 30 3.39 -3.44 -13.31
CA ILE A 30 4.02 -4.55 -12.58
C ILE A 30 5.46 -4.75 -13.06
N GLN A 31 5.67 -4.79 -14.38
CA GLN A 31 7.00 -4.93 -14.97
C GLN A 31 7.93 -3.77 -14.60
N PHE A 32 7.43 -2.53 -14.64
CA PHE A 32 8.17 -1.34 -14.22
C PHE A 32 8.65 -1.46 -12.76
N PHE A 33 7.78 -1.85 -11.83
CA PHE A 33 8.18 -2.03 -10.43
C PHE A 33 9.16 -3.20 -10.25
N CYS A 34 9.02 -4.28 -11.02
CA CYS A 34 9.95 -5.41 -10.95
C CYS A 34 11.38 -5.09 -11.42
N GLN A 35 11.61 -3.96 -12.11
CA GLN A 35 12.97 -3.53 -12.49
C GLN A 35 13.85 -3.21 -11.26
N THR A 36 13.24 -2.88 -10.12
CA THR A 36 13.97 -2.62 -8.87
C THR A 36 13.85 -3.82 -7.94
N PRO A 37 14.95 -4.45 -7.49
CA PRO A 37 14.91 -5.64 -6.61
C PRO A 37 14.08 -5.43 -5.33
N ARG A 38 14.15 -4.23 -4.75
CA ARG A 38 13.37 -3.83 -3.57
C ARG A 38 11.86 -3.83 -3.83
N LEU A 39 11.44 -3.40 -5.02
CA LEU A 39 10.04 -3.28 -5.40
C LEU A 39 9.49 -4.60 -5.96
N ALA A 40 10.33 -5.42 -6.60
CA ALA A 40 9.99 -6.75 -7.10
C ALA A 40 9.48 -7.71 -5.99
N GLN A 41 9.92 -7.52 -4.74
CA GLN A 41 9.45 -8.31 -3.60
C GLN A 41 8.06 -7.87 -3.07
N LYS A 42 7.52 -6.74 -3.55
CA LYS A 42 6.22 -6.22 -3.10
C LYS A 42 5.10 -6.96 -3.83
N LYS A 43 4.10 -7.42 -3.06
CA LYS A 43 2.91 -8.13 -3.58
C LYS A 43 1.72 -7.21 -3.84
N LYS A 44 1.79 -5.97 -3.38
CA LYS A 44 0.73 -4.96 -3.48
C LYS A 44 1.38 -3.61 -3.68
N GLN A 45 0.84 -2.84 -4.61
CA GLN A 45 1.07 -1.40 -4.72
C GLN A 45 -0.22 -0.70 -4.32
N ARG A 46 -0.12 0.39 -3.58
CA ARG A 46 -1.24 1.32 -3.32
C ARG A 46 -0.86 2.65 -3.95
N ASP A 47 -1.82 3.33 -4.57
CA ASP A 47 -1.61 4.69 -5.02
C ASP A 47 -1.48 5.61 -3.80
N LEU A 48 -0.72 6.69 -3.94
CA LEU A 48 -0.60 7.71 -2.90
C LEU A 48 -2.00 8.27 -2.59
N GLY A 49 -2.37 8.39 -1.31
CA GLY A 49 -3.70 8.85 -0.90
C GLY A 49 -4.82 7.80 -1.02
N THR A 50 -4.50 6.52 -1.25
CA THR A 50 -5.51 5.43 -1.15
C THR A 50 -6.03 5.27 0.29
N SER A 51 -5.28 5.76 1.28
CA SER A 51 -5.78 5.80 2.65
C SER A 51 -6.78 6.95 2.80
N THR A 52 -8.06 6.63 2.93
CA THR A 52 -9.17 7.60 2.86
C THR A 52 -9.18 8.65 3.97
N ILE A 53 -8.29 8.56 4.95
CA ILE A 53 -8.35 9.37 6.17
C ILE A 53 -7.22 10.41 6.23
N LEU A 54 -6.00 10.09 5.78
CA LEU A 54 -4.91 11.07 5.70
C LEU A 54 -4.80 11.58 4.26
N SER A 55 -4.68 12.90 4.11
CA SER A 55 -4.43 13.50 2.80
C SER A 55 -3.06 13.10 2.26
N ALA A 56 -2.89 13.12 0.94
CA ALA A 56 -1.63 12.77 0.29
C ALA A 56 -0.43 13.61 0.78
N SER A 57 -0.65 14.90 1.11
CA SER A 57 0.39 15.76 1.67
C SER A 57 0.80 15.35 3.09
N CYS A 58 -0.13 14.81 3.89
CA CYS A 58 0.16 14.29 5.22
C CYS A 58 0.92 12.95 5.14
N GLU A 59 0.52 12.06 4.23
CA GLU A 59 1.26 10.82 3.97
C GLU A 59 2.70 11.11 3.52
N GLN A 60 2.90 12.12 2.68
CA GLN A 60 4.24 12.51 2.24
C GLN A 60 5.11 13.02 3.39
N GLN A 61 4.55 13.79 4.33
CA GLN A 61 5.26 14.22 5.54
C GLN A 61 5.73 13.01 6.37
N LEU A 62 4.88 11.99 6.52
CA LEU A 62 5.26 10.74 7.19
C LEU A 62 6.36 10.00 6.46
N VAL A 63 6.30 9.92 5.12
CA VAL A 63 7.33 9.27 4.32
C VAL A 63 8.69 9.96 4.50
N VAL A 64 8.73 11.29 4.48
CA VAL A 64 9.96 12.06 4.73
C VAL A 64 10.51 11.73 6.12
N TRP A 65 9.68 11.83 7.16
CA TRP A 65 10.06 11.53 8.53
C TRP A 65 10.59 10.09 8.71
N VAL A 66 9.97 9.10 8.07
CA VAL A 66 10.44 7.70 8.08
C VAL A 66 11.80 7.57 7.41
N ASN A 67 12.01 8.24 6.28
CA ASN A 67 13.25 8.15 5.53
C ASN A 67 14.41 8.83 6.28
N ASP A 68 14.15 9.96 6.93
CA ASP A 68 15.17 10.70 7.70
C ASP A 68 15.67 9.85 8.88
N LEU A 69 14.76 9.29 9.69
CA LEU A 69 15.12 8.39 10.78
C LEU A 69 15.78 7.09 10.28
N GLY A 70 15.33 6.58 9.13
CA GLY A 70 15.94 5.43 8.48
C GLY A 70 17.38 5.71 8.02
N ALA A 71 17.66 6.93 7.56
CA ALA A 71 19.01 7.36 7.18
C ALA A 71 19.94 7.47 8.40
N GLU A 72 19.40 7.81 9.57
CA GLU A 72 20.12 7.82 10.86
C GLU A 72 20.28 6.42 11.48
N GLY A 73 19.72 5.37 10.86
CA GLY A 73 19.78 4.00 11.36
C GLY A 73 18.86 3.74 12.56
N ILE A 74 17.89 4.62 12.82
CA ILE A 74 16.97 4.51 13.94
C ILE A 74 15.83 3.54 13.56
N PRO A 75 15.63 2.44 14.31
CA PRO A 75 14.52 1.53 14.05
C PRO A 75 13.19 2.18 14.45
N ILE A 76 12.28 2.30 13.49
CA ILE A 76 10.95 2.86 13.70
C ILE A 76 9.98 1.74 14.06
N SER A 77 9.41 1.82 15.26
CA SER A 77 8.36 0.90 15.70
C SER A 77 7.00 1.27 15.11
N SER A 78 6.09 0.30 15.06
CA SER A 78 4.70 0.54 14.64
C SER A 78 4.02 1.61 15.49
N THR A 79 4.27 1.63 16.79
CA THR A 79 3.72 2.62 17.72
C THR A 79 4.26 4.02 17.45
N MET A 80 5.54 4.15 17.12
CA MET A 80 6.15 5.44 16.79
C MET A 80 5.55 6.02 15.50
N LEU A 81 5.36 5.18 14.49
CA LEU A 81 4.69 5.59 13.24
C LEU A 81 3.24 6.02 13.48
N GLN A 82 2.50 5.31 14.35
CA GLN A 82 1.12 5.66 14.69
C GLN A 82 1.05 7.02 15.39
N LEU A 83 1.91 7.27 16.38
CA LEU A 83 1.97 8.55 17.10
C LEU A 83 2.30 9.69 16.15
N GLN A 84 3.29 9.53 15.28
CA GLN A 84 3.65 10.54 14.29
C GLN A 84 2.49 10.83 13.34
N ALA A 85 1.78 9.79 12.90
CA ALA A 85 0.64 9.95 12.00
C ALA A 85 -0.49 10.73 12.67
N LEU A 86 -0.77 10.46 13.95
CA LEU A 86 -1.79 11.17 14.73
C LEU A 86 -1.43 12.65 14.86
N GLU A 87 -0.17 12.95 15.20
CA GLU A 87 0.32 14.32 15.33
C GLU A 87 0.21 15.09 14.00
N ILE A 88 0.58 14.47 12.88
CA ILE A 88 0.43 15.07 11.55
C ILE A 88 -1.05 15.27 11.21
N GLY A 89 -1.90 14.30 11.51
CA GLY A 89 -3.35 14.43 11.32
C GLY A 89 -3.93 15.62 12.07
N GLU A 90 -3.59 15.76 13.35
CA GLU A 90 -4.04 16.87 14.20
C GLU A 90 -3.56 18.23 13.68
N LYS A 91 -2.26 18.35 13.34
CA LYS A 91 -1.69 19.58 12.76
C LYS A 91 -2.35 20.01 11.45
N ASN A 92 -2.86 19.07 10.69
CA ASN A 92 -3.54 19.32 9.41
C ASN A 92 -5.08 19.35 9.55
N GLY A 93 -5.62 19.36 10.78
CA GLY A 93 -7.06 19.49 11.04
C GLY A 93 -7.89 18.24 10.75
N ILE A 94 -7.26 17.06 10.69
CA ILE A 94 -7.92 15.79 10.38
C ILE A 94 -8.41 15.14 11.68
N GLY A 95 -9.57 15.59 12.15
CA GLY A 95 -10.11 15.20 13.47
C GLY A 95 -10.63 13.75 13.60
N ASN A 96 -10.78 13.00 12.50
CA ASN A 96 -11.27 11.61 12.53
C ASN A 96 -10.18 10.58 12.20
N PHE A 97 -8.90 10.94 12.35
CA PHE A 97 -7.79 10.04 12.10
C PHE A 97 -7.36 9.32 13.38
N HIS A 98 -7.39 7.99 13.35
CA HIS A 98 -7.15 7.12 14.52
C HIS A 98 -5.92 6.22 14.39
N ALA A 99 -5.13 6.35 13.31
CA ALA A 99 -3.93 5.54 13.03
C ALA A 99 -4.11 4.02 13.30
N THR A 100 -5.28 3.47 12.96
CA THR A 100 -5.58 2.04 13.20
C THR A 100 -4.54 1.14 12.53
N PRO A 101 -4.25 -0.06 13.04
CA PRO A 101 -3.26 -0.96 12.42
C PRO A 101 -3.54 -1.34 10.94
N SER A 102 -4.77 -1.16 10.47
CA SER A 102 -5.19 -1.39 9.08
C SER A 102 -5.06 -0.18 8.16
N TRP A 103 -4.69 0.98 8.71
CA TRP A 103 -4.28 2.18 7.96
C TRP A 103 -2.86 1.93 7.41
#